data_AF-A0A2H3KY99-F1
#
_entry.id   AF-A0A2H3KY99-F1
#
_cell.length_a   1.000
_cell.length_b   1.000
_cell.length_c   1.000
_cell.angle_alpha   90.00
_cell.angle_beta   90.00
_cell.angle_gamma   90.00
#
_symmetry.space_group_name_H-M   'P 1'
#
loop_
_entity.id
_entity.type
_entity.pdbx_description
1 polymer ?
#
loop_
_entity_poly.entity_id
_entity_poly.type
_entity_poly.pdbx_seq_one_letter_code
_entity_poly.pdbx_strand_id
1 'polypeptide(L)'
;MKDDIDVMFQNNHDNWDIKELPTHHSLVFLQKITSKKAKKHYWRYATIAACILLSFGYFINQLNSYPQKNLKFASKETQQTDSIFTVLIAKELYKIQDKKSDANQKMVEDALKQMKEFDKDYQNILFELEKNGENKILIKALISNFQTRISFLEEVLKRIEEHENIENNEKIL
;
A
#
# COMPACT_ATOMS: atom_id res chain seq x y z
N MET A 1 21.63 -54.85 -59.37
CA MET A 1 20.49 -55.25 -58.53
C MET A 1 19.47 -54.14 -58.60
N LYS A 2 18.19 -54.46 -58.70
CA LYS A 2 17.11 -53.46 -58.66
C LYS A 2 16.83 -53.18 -57.18
N ASP A 3 16.74 -51.91 -56.78
CA ASP A 3 16.52 -51.53 -55.39
C ASP A 3 15.13 -51.99 -54.93
N ASP A 4 14.99 -52.39 -53.65
CA ASP A 4 13.71 -52.87 -53.08
C ASP A 4 12.56 -51.88 -53.27
N ILE A 5 12.89 -50.59 -53.31
CA ILE A 5 11.94 -49.50 -53.56
C ILE A 5 11.37 -49.59 -54.98
N ASP A 6 12.21 -49.86 -55.99
CA ASP A 6 11.75 -50.01 -57.38
C ASP A 6 10.82 -51.22 -57.55
N VAL A 7 11.07 -52.29 -56.78
CA VAL A 7 10.23 -53.49 -56.77
C VAL A 7 8.86 -53.17 -56.13
N MET A 8 8.84 -52.42 -55.03
CA MET A 8 7.60 -51.97 -54.39
C MET A 8 6.76 -51.07 -55.31
N PHE A 9 7.38 -50.12 -56.00
CA PHE A 9 6.66 -49.23 -56.93
C PHE A 9 6.13 -49.97 -58.16
N GLN A 10 6.87 -50.95 -58.68
CA GLN A 10 6.43 -51.78 -59.81
C GLN A 10 5.30 -52.72 -59.44
N ASN A 11 5.36 -53.35 -58.26
CA ASN A 11 4.34 -54.30 -57.82
C ASN A 11 3.01 -53.63 -57.45
N ASN A 12 3.04 -52.38 -57.01
CA ASN A 12 1.84 -51.65 -56.59
C ASN A 12 1.35 -50.63 -57.62
N HIS A 13 1.90 -50.63 -58.84
CA HIS A 13 1.62 -49.62 -59.87
C HIS A 13 0.12 -49.51 -60.23
N ASP A 14 -0.63 -50.61 -60.11
CA ASP A 14 -2.07 -50.66 -60.43
C ASP A 14 -2.98 -50.40 -59.21
N ASN A 15 -2.41 -50.35 -58.00
CA ASN A 15 -3.12 -50.19 -56.72
C ASN A 15 -2.88 -48.83 -56.05
N TRP A 16 -2.26 -47.87 -56.74
CA TRP A 16 -2.22 -46.50 -56.28
C TRP A 16 -3.64 -45.94 -56.37
N ASP A 17 -4.33 -45.98 -55.23
CA ASP A 17 -5.70 -45.51 -55.04
C ASP A 17 -5.79 -44.02 -55.39
N ILE A 18 -6.06 -43.68 -56.65
CA ILE A 18 -6.40 -42.32 -57.08
C ILE A 18 -7.88 -42.11 -56.74
N LYS A 19 -8.20 -42.22 -55.47
CA LYS A 19 -9.54 -41.92 -54.99
C LYS A 19 -9.67 -40.41 -54.94
N GLU A 20 -10.50 -39.85 -55.81
CA GLU A 20 -10.81 -38.43 -55.76
C GLU A 20 -11.35 -38.09 -54.36
N LEU A 21 -10.75 -37.08 -53.73
CA LEU A 21 -11.21 -36.61 -52.43
C LEU A 21 -12.67 -36.13 -52.57
N PRO A 22 -13.56 -36.45 -51.61
CA PRO A 22 -14.92 -35.94 -51.61
C PRO A 22 -14.92 -34.42 -51.72
N THR A 23 -15.82 -33.85 -52.53
CA THR A 23 -15.90 -32.41 -52.84
C THR A 23 -15.94 -31.50 -51.61
N HIS A 24 -16.38 -32.01 -50.46
CA HIS A 24 -16.48 -31.28 -49.19
C HIS A 24 -15.15 -31.21 -48.39
N HIS A 25 -14.10 -31.93 -48.78
CA HIS A 25 -12.84 -31.96 -48.02
C HIS A 25 -12.13 -30.59 -47.97
N SER A 26 -12.19 -29.82 -49.05
CA SER A 26 -11.62 -28.47 -49.11
C SER A 26 -12.28 -27.53 -48.10
N LEU A 27 -13.60 -27.66 -47.90
CA LEU A 27 -14.36 -26.87 -46.93
C LEU A 27 -14.00 -27.25 -45.49
N VAL A 28 -13.86 -28.55 -45.20
CA VAL A 28 -13.41 -29.03 -43.88
C VAL A 28 -12.00 -28.53 -43.58
N PHE A 29 -11.10 -28.56 -44.57
CA PHE A 29 -9.75 -28.04 -44.43
C PHE A 29 -9.75 -26.52 -44.19
N LEU A 30 -10.51 -25.76 -44.98
CA LEU A 30 -10.69 -24.32 -44.80
C LEU A 30 -11.23 -23.97 -43.41
N GLN A 31 -12.21 -24.72 -42.91
CA GLN A 31 -12.75 -24.56 -41.57
C GLN A 31 -11.69 -24.82 -40.50
N LYS A 32 -10.85 -25.83 -40.68
CA LYS A 32 -9.77 -26.16 -39.74
C LYS A 32 -8.70 -25.07 -39.69
N ILE A 33 -8.29 -24.51 -40.84
CA ILE A 33 -7.27 -23.45 -40.89
C ILE A 33 -7.80 -22.09 -40.43
N THR A 34 -9.09 -21.81 -40.62
CA THR A 34 -9.71 -20.53 -40.22
C THR A 34 -10.17 -20.53 -38.76
N SER A 35 -10.42 -21.71 -38.17
CA SER A 35 -10.82 -21.84 -36.76
C SER A 35 -9.67 -21.54 -35.78
N LYS A 36 -9.38 -20.25 -35.56
CA LYS A 36 -8.52 -19.82 -34.45
C LYS A 36 -9.28 -19.99 -33.14
N LYS A 37 -9.09 -21.12 -32.46
CA LYS A 37 -9.60 -21.30 -31.09
C LYS A 37 -8.90 -20.28 -30.19
N ALA A 38 -9.63 -19.27 -29.73
CA ALA A 38 -9.13 -18.30 -28.77
C ALA A 38 -8.75 -19.04 -27.48
N LYS A 39 -7.45 -19.13 -27.20
CA LYS A 39 -6.97 -19.66 -25.92
C LYS A 39 -7.33 -18.63 -24.86
N LYS A 40 -8.25 -18.97 -23.96
CA LYS A 40 -8.59 -18.09 -22.83
C LYS A 40 -7.36 -17.95 -21.93
N HIS A 41 -6.82 -16.74 -21.86
CA HIS A 41 -5.63 -16.42 -21.08
C HIS A 41 -5.98 -16.18 -19.60
N TYR A 42 -6.43 -17.24 -18.92
CA TYR A 42 -6.72 -17.20 -17.48
C TYR A 42 -5.52 -16.74 -16.62
N TRP A 43 -4.30 -16.91 -17.13
CA TRP A 43 -3.07 -16.43 -16.51
C TRP A 43 -2.97 -14.90 -16.39
N ARG A 44 -3.62 -14.13 -17.28
CA ARG A 44 -3.64 -12.66 -17.16
C ARG A 44 -4.44 -12.20 -15.95
N TYR A 45 -5.49 -12.93 -15.58
CA TYR A 45 -6.25 -12.64 -14.37
C TYR A 45 -5.48 -13.09 -13.11
N ALA A 46 -4.71 -14.18 -13.21
CA ALA A 46 -3.85 -14.65 -12.12
C ALA A 46 -2.75 -13.62 -11.77
N THR A 47 -2.14 -12.96 -12.75
CA THR A 47 -1.12 -11.93 -12.49
C THR A 47 -1.70 -10.69 -11.81
N ILE A 48 -2.92 -10.27 -12.19
CA ILE A 48 -3.60 -9.12 -11.56
C ILE A 48 -3.97 -9.45 -10.11
N ALA A 49 -4.53 -10.62 -9.85
CA ALA A 49 -4.87 -11.07 -8.50
C ALA A 49 -3.63 -11.16 -7.59
N ALA A 50 -2.50 -11.66 -8.12
CA ALA A 50 -1.24 -11.73 -7.37
C ALA A 50 -0.72 -10.35 -6.97
N CYS A 51 -0.77 -9.35 -7.87
CA CYS A 51 -0.37 -7.98 -7.54
C CYS A 51 -1.24 -7.39 -6.42
N ILE A 52 -2.57 -7.58 -6.50
CA ILE A 52 -3.49 -7.09 -5.47
C ILE A 52 -3.18 -7.75 -4.12
N LEU A 53 -3.01 -9.08 -4.07
CA LEU A 53 -2.70 -9.80 -2.84
C LEU A 53 -1.35 -9.39 -2.24
N LEU A 54 -0.32 -9.16 -3.06
CA LEU A 54 0.98 -8.70 -2.58
C LEU A 54 0.91 -7.27 -2.02
N SER A 55 0.21 -6.36 -2.70
CA SER A 55 -0.01 -4.99 -2.20
C SER A 55 -0.82 -4.99 -0.91
N PHE A 56 -1.88 -5.81 -0.82
CA PHE A 56 -2.68 -5.95 0.41
C PHE A 56 -1.88 -6.59 1.54
N GLY A 57 -1.10 -7.64 1.26
CA GLY A 57 -0.22 -8.29 2.23
C GLY A 57 0.86 -7.35 2.76
N TYR A 58 1.47 -6.54 1.89
CA TYR A 58 2.43 -5.50 2.28
C TYR A 58 1.76 -4.42 3.14
N PHE A 59 0.56 -3.97 2.76
CA PHE A 59 -0.20 -2.97 3.49
C PHE A 59 -0.65 -3.47 4.88
N ILE A 60 -1.14 -4.71 5.00
CA ILE A 60 -1.52 -5.32 6.28
C ILE A 60 -0.29 -5.53 7.18
N ASN A 61 0.89 -5.87 6.63
CA ASN A 61 2.11 -5.91 7.43
C ASN A 61 2.50 -4.53 7.96
N GLN A 62 2.31 -3.45 7.21
CA GLN A 62 2.52 -2.10 7.73
C GLN A 62 1.50 -1.73 8.83
N LEU A 63 0.22 -2.08 8.68
CA LEU A 63 -0.79 -1.81 9.71
C LEU A 63 -0.54 -2.59 11.01
N ASN A 64 -0.07 -3.84 10.92
CA ASN A 64 0.30 -4.66 12.08
C ASN A 64 1.68 -4.33 12.66
N SER A 65 2.43 -3.43 12.03
CA SER A 65 3.75 -2.97 12.51
C SER A 65 3.66 -1.80 13.50
N TYR A 66 2.49 -1.55 14.09
CA TYR A 66 2.44 -0.91 15.41
C TYR A 66 2.60 -2.03 16.45
N PRO A 67 3.83 -2.40 16.84
CA PRO A 67 4.00 -3.33 17.94
C PRO A 67 3.20 -2.76 19.11
N GLN A 68 2.36 -3.59 19.71
CA GLN A 68 1.79 -3.27 21.00
C GLN A 68 2.98 -2.94 21.91
N LYS A 69 3.12 -1.65 22.21
CA LYS A 69 4.35 -1.04 22.71
C LYS A 69 4.53 -1.39 24.17
N ASN A 70 4.87 -2.65 24.43
CA ASN A 70 5.18 -3.12 25.76
C ASN A 70 6.56 -2.58 26.12
N LEU A 71 6.59 -1.36 26.66
CA LEU A 71 7.77 -0.77 27.30
C LEU A 71 8.08 -1.61 28.56
N LYS A 72 8.73 -2.76 28.39
CA LYS A 72 8.92 -3.78 29.45
C LYS A 72 9.60 -3.24 30.70
N PHE A 73 10.43 -2.20 30.54
CA PHE A 73 11.18 -1.57 31.62
C PHE A 73 10.58 -0.23 32.09
N ALA A 74 9.39 0.13 31.61
CA ALA A 74 8.63 1.28 32.08
C ALA A 74 7.60 0.85 33.14
N SER A 75 7.32 1.76 34.08
CA SER A 75 6.26 1.61 35.07
C SER A 75 4.87 1.59 34.42
N LYS A 76 3.87 1.10 35.17
CA LYS A 76 2.48 1.09 34.69
C LYS A 76 1.98 2.50 34.42
N GLU A 77 2.36 3.43 35.27
CA GLU A 77 2.02 4.85 35.20
C GLU A 77 2.61 5.47 33.92
N THR A 78 3.87 5.16 33.59
CA THR A 78 4.51 5.60 32.35
C THR A 78 3.81 5.03 31.12
N GLN A 79 3.49 3.73 31.11
CA GLN A 79 2.77 3.10 29.99
C GLN A 79 1.35 3.68 29.81
N GLN A 80 0.64 3.93 30.91
CA GLN A 80 -0.68 4.58 30.86
C GLN A 80 -0.57 6.02 30.33
N THR A 81 0.40 6.77 30.82
CA THR A 81 0.70 8.14 30.35
C THR A 81 0.95 8.15 28.84
N ASP A 82 1.83 7.27 28.37
CA ASP A 82 2.13 7.10 26.94
C ASP A 82 0.88 6.81 26.11
N SER A 83 0.06 5.85 26.56
CA SER A 83 -1.17 5.47 25.88
C SER A 83 -2.18 6.62 25.80
N ILE A 84 -2.38 7.36 26.90
CA ILE A 84 -3.36 8.45 26.97
C ILE A 84 -2.92 9.61 26.07
N PHE A 85 -1.68 10.09 26.24
CA PHE A 85 -1.22 11.27 25.53
C PHE A 85 -0.98 11.01 24.04
N THR A 86 -0.58 9.80 23.63
CA THR A 86 -0.46 9.47 22.21
C THR A 86 -1.82 9.53 21.51
N VAL A 87 -2.88 9.02 22.14
CA VAL A 87 -4.25 9.11 21.60
C VAL A 87 -4.73 10.57 21.54
N LEU A 88 -4.49 11.35 22.59
CA LEU A 88 -4.87 12.76 22.63
C LEU A 88 -4.17 13.56 21.53
N ILE A 89 -2.86 13.40 21.39
CA ILE A 89 -2.06 14.08 20.37
C ILE A 89 -2.51 13.67 18.96
N ALA A 90 -2.80 12.39 18.73
CA ALA A 90 -3.31 11.93 17.44
C ALA A 90 -4.67 12.56 17.11
N LYS A 91 -5.55 12.68 18.11
CA LYS A 91 -6.85 13.35 17.97
C LYS A 91 -6.71 14.83 17.63
N GLU A 92 -5.82 15.56 18.33
CA GLU A 92 -5.60 16.99 18.04
C GLU A 92 -4.95 17.20 16.67
N LEU A 93 -3.98 16.35 16.29
CA LEU A 93 -3.38 16.39 14.96
C LEU A 93 -4.41 16.13 13.85
N TYR A 94 -5.35 15.21 14.08
CA TYR A 94 -6.44 14.95 13.14
C TYR A 94 -7.30 16.20 12.91
N LYS A 95 -7.62 16.97 13.96
CA LYS A 95 -8.38 18.23 13.80
C LYS A 95 -7.66 19.23 12.90
N ILE A 96 -6.32 19.34 13.01
CA ILE A 96 -5.52 20.21 12.13
C ILE A 96 -5.59 19.71 10.68
N GLN A 97 -5.49 18.39 10.48
CA GLN A 97 -5.60 17.81 9.14
C GLN A 97 -6.98 18.02 8.52
N ASP A 98 -8.04 17.94 9.32
CA ASP A 98 -9.43 18.15 8.89
C ASP A 98 -9.69 19.60 8.44
N LYS A 99 -8.96 20.57 9.02
CA LYS A 99 -8.98 21.98 8.62
C LYS A 99 -8.16 22.30 7.35
N LYS A 100 -7.66 21.29 6.63
CA LYS A 100 -6.91 21.51 5.39
C LYS A 100 -7.82 22.09 4.29
N SER A 101 -7.48 23.28 3.85
CA SER A 101 -8.09 24.02 2.73
C SER A 101 -7.01 24.75 1.94
N ASP A 102 -7.32 25.31 0.77
CA ASP A 102 -6.36 26.11 0.00
C ASP A 102 -5.79 27.28 0.81
N ALA A 103 -6.64 27.90 1.65
CA ALA A 103 -6.27 28.99 2.55
C ALA A 103 -5.28 28.57 3.64
N ASN A 104 -5.47 27.37 4.22
CA ASN A 104 -4.73 26.92 5.41
C ASN A 104 -3.67 25.84 5.09
N GLN A 105 -3.54 25.43 3.82
CA GLN A 105 -2.71 24.31 3.40
C GLN A 105 -1.28 24.41 3.91
N LYS A 106 -0.65 25.58 3.76
CA LYS A 106 0.74 25.78 4.18
C LYS A 106 0.91 25.60 5.70
N MET A 107 0.01 26.16 6.50
CA MET A 107 0.07 26.03 7.97
C MET A 107 -0.10 24.58 8.41
N VAL A 108 -1.03 23.85 7.77
CA VAL A 108 -1.23 22.42 8.03
C VAL A 108 0.02 21.61 7.66
N GLU A 109 0.59 21.85 6.48
CA GLU A 109 1.79 21.12 6.02
C GLU A 109 3.01 21.39 6.90
N ASP A 110 3.23 22.64 7.30
CA ASP A 110 4.30 23.02 8.23
C ASP A 110 4.10 22.36 9.61
N ALA A 111 2.86 22.30 10.11
CA ALA A 111 2.54 21.61 11.35
C ALA A 111 2.79 20.10 11.27
N LEU A 112 2.40 19.45 10.16
CA LEU A 112 2.68 18.04 9.94
C LEU A 112 4.19 17.75 9.88
N LYS A 113 4.96 18.64 9.27
CA LYS A 113 6.42 18.53 9.22
C LYS A 113 7.02 18.66 10.62
N GLN A 114 6.61 19.65 11.40
CA GLN A 114 7.10 19.85 12.77
C GLN A 114 6.74 18.67 13.68
N MET A 115 5.55 18.09 13.52
CA MET A 115 5.13 16.91 14.28
C MET A 115 5.98 15.67 13.99
N LYS A 116 6.57 15.55 12.79
CA LYS A 116 7.53 14.48 12.48
C LYS A 116 8.84 14.62 13.26
N GLU A 117 9.32 15.85 13.45
CA GLU A 117 10.50 16.09 14.28
C GLU A 117 10.23 15.75 15.75
N PHE A 118 9.07 16.16 16.27
CA PHE A 118 8.67 15.79 17.64
C PHE A 118 8.48 14.27 17.83
N ASP A 119 8.00 13.57 16.80
CA ASP A 119 7.86 12.11 16.84
C ASP A 119 9.24 11.43 16.91
N LYS A 120 10.23 11.94 16.18
CA LYS A 120 11.61 11.43 16.26
C LYS A 120 12.17 11.53 17.68
N ASP A 121 11.99 12.68 18.34
CA ASP A 121 12.42 12.87 19.72
C ASP A 121 11.70 11.92 20.68
N TYR A 122 10.40 11.75 20.48
CA TYR A 122 9.59 10.79 21.22
C TYR A 122 10.09 9.35 21.05
N GLN A 123 10.34 8.89 19.82
CA GLN A 123 10.89 7.55 19.58
C GLN A 123 12.26 7.35 20.24
N ASN A 124 13.12 8.38 20.23
CA ASN A 124 14.42 8.32 20.91
C ASN A 124 14.25 8.13 22.43
N ILE A 125 13.32 8.85 23.06
CA ILE A 125 13.04 8.70 24.49
C ILE A 125 12.60 7.26 24.83
N LEU A 126 11.76 6.68 23.98
CA LEU A 126 11.23 5.32 24.19
C LEU A 126 12.29 4.26 23.98
N PHE A 127 13.14 4.44 22.98
CA PHE A 127 14.31 3.60 22.78
C PHE A 127 15.21 3.62 24.02
N GLU A 128 15.49 4.79 24.58
CA GLU A 128 16.29 4.93 25.80
C GLU A 128 15.59 4.32 27.03
N LEU A 129 14.26 4.42 27.12
CA LEU A 129 13.46 3.75 28.17
C LEU A 129 13.53 2.23 28.06
N GLU A 130 13.47 1.68 26.85
CA GLU A 130 13.57 0.24 26.62
C GLU A 130 15.00 -0.27 26.87
N LYS A 131 16.01 0.52 26.50
CA LYS A 131 17.41 0.13 26.63
C LYS A 131 17.94 0.24 28.06
N ASN A 132 17.66 1.35 28.73
CA ASN A 132 18.28 1.70 30.01
C ASN A 132 17.30 1.64 31.20
N GLY A 133 16.02 1.38 30.92
CA GLY A 133 14.97 1.39 31.92
C GLY A 133 14.52 2.78 32.34
N GLU A 134 13.41 2.80 33.07
CA GLU A 134 12.82 4.04 33.58
C GLU A 134 13.75 4.80 34.53
N ASN A 135 13.91 6.11 34.28
CA ASN A 135 14.54 7.02 35.21
C ASN A 135 13.92 8.42 35.11
N LYS A 136 14.11 9.24 36.16
CA LYS A 136 13.50 10.57 36.29
C LYS A 136 13.80 11.50 35.11
N ILE A 137 14.98 11.39 34.50
CA ILE A 137 15.36 12.23 33.35
C ILE A 137 14.55 11.83 32.13
N LEU A 138 14.46 10.53 31.82
CA LEU A 138 13.67 10.03 30.69
C LEU A 138 12.17 10.30 30.87
N ILE A 139 11.63 10.14 32.09
CA ILE A 139 10.23 10.48 32.37
C ILE A 139 9.97 11.98 32.20
N LYS A 140 10.87 12.84 32.68
CA LYS A 140 10.77 14.28 32.45
C LYS A 140 10.84 14.61 30.95
N ALA A 141 11.72 13.97 30.20
CA ALA A 141 11.83 14.16 28.76
C ALA A 141 10.55 13.73 28.02
N LEU A 142 9.98 12.58 28.39
CA LEU A 142 8.73 12.07 27.83
C LEU A 142 7.56 13.04 28.07
N ILE A 143 7.38 13.47 29.32
CA ILE A 143 6.34 14.43 29.70
C ILE A 143 6.54 15.76 28.96
N SER A 144 7.77 16.26 28.91
CA SER A 144 8.09 17.50 28.21
C SER A 144 7.80 17.40 26.73
N ASN A 145 8.13 16.27 26.08
CA ASN A 145 7.81 16.05 24.67
C ASN A 145 6.29 16.09 24.42
N PHE A 146 5.50 15.42 25.26
CA PHE A 146 4.04 15.48 25.17
C PHE A 146 3.51 16.90 25.35
N GLN A 147 3.96 17.62 26.39
CA GLN A 147 3.54 18.99 26.64
C GLN A 147 3.87 19.90 25.44
N THR A 148 5.09 19.83 24.92
CA THR A 148 5.50 20.61 23.75
C THR A 148 4.64 20.32 22.53
N ARG A 149 4.36 19.04 22.26
CA ARG A 149 3.49 18.64 21.13
C ARG A 149 2.08 19.19 21.29
N ILE A 150 1.50 19.06 22.48
CA ILE A 150 0.14 19.54 22.75
C ILE A 150 0.06 21.05 22.59
N SER A 151 0.94 21.81 23.25
CA SER A 151 0.95 23.27 23.15
C SER A 151 1.17 23.76 21.72
N PHE A 152 2.02 23.07 20.95
CA PHE A 152 2.21 23.38 19.53
C PHE A 152 0.94 23.16 18.72
N LEU A 153 0.27 22.01 18.89
CA LEU A 153 -0.95 21.69 18.17
C LEU A 153 -2.09 22.66 18.51
N GLU A 154 -2.23 23.04 19.78
CA GLU A 154 -3.19 24.05 20.24
C GLU A 154 -2.92 25.41 19.58
N GLU A 155 -1.65 25.83 19.52
CA GLU A 155 -1.28 27.09 18.87
C GLU A 155 -1.57 27.08 17.36
N VAL A 156 -1.27 25.97 16.67
CA VAL A 156 -1.57 25.82 15.24
C VAL A 156 -3.07 25.88 15.00
N LEU A 157 -3.88 25.14 15.78
CA LEU A 157 -5.34 25.17 15.66
C LEU A 157 -5.88 26.59 15.84
N LYS A 158 -5.42 27.29 16.87
CA LYS A 158 -5.80 28.68 17.13
C LYS A 158 -5.48 29.60 15.96
N ARG A 159 -4.26 29.50 15.40
CA ARG A 159 -3.84 30.31 14.24
C ARG A 159 -4.70 30.03 13.01
N ILE A 160 -5.07 28.77 12.76
CA ILE A 160 -5.95 28.40 11.66
C ILE A 160 -7.35 28.99 11.88
N GLU A 161 -7.91 28.88 13.07
CA GLU A 161 -9.23 29.45 13.41
C GLU A 161 -9.25 30.98 13.29
N GLU A 162 -8.19 31.66 13.74
CA GLU A 162 -8.03 33.10 13.58
C GLU A 162 -7.98 33.50 12.10
N HIS A 163 -7.24 32.76 11.27
CA HIS A 163 -7.16 32.99 9.84
C HIS A 163 -8.51 32.78 9.13
N GLU A 164 -9.21 31.69 9.43
CA GLU A 164 -10.55 31.41 8.90
C GLU A 164 -11.57 32.51 9.25
N ASN A 165 -11.50 33.03 10.49
CA ASN A 165 -12.39 34.12 10.92
C ASN A 165 -12.13 35.43 10.18
N ILE A 166 -10.86 35.76 9.90
CA ILE A 166 -10.51 36.95 9.13
C ILE A 166 -11.02 36.83 7.69
N GLU A 167 -10.76 35.72 7.01
CA GLU A 167 -11.24 35.51 5.64
C GLU A 167 -12.78 35.57 5.52
N ASN A 168 -13.50 35.03 6.51
CA ASN A 168 -14.96 35.06 6.51
C ASN A 168 -15.49 36.48 6.70
N ASN A 169 -14.86 37.30 7.55
CA ASN A 169 -15.27 38.70 7.75
C ASN A 169 -14.99 39.56 6.51
N GLU A 170 -13.88 39.31 5.80
CA GLU A 170 -13.57 40.02 4.54
C GLU A 170 -14.54 39.64 3.40
N LYS A 171 -15.09 38.42 3.38
CA LYS A 171 -16.08 38.00 2.38
C LYS A 171 -17.48 38.58 2.61
N ILE A 172 -17.76 39.10 3.81
CA ILE A 172 -19.07 39.67 4.19
C ILE A 172 -19.13 41.19 3.93
N LEU A 173 -17.98 41.85 3.76
CA LEU A 173 -17.85 43.27 3.40
C LEU A 173 -17.77 43.47 1.88
#